data_AF-A0AAU5USV9-F1
#
_entry.id   AF-A0AAU5USV9-F1
#
_cell.length_a   1.000
_cell.length_b   1.000
_cell.length_c   1.000
_cell.angle_alpha   90.00
_cell.angle_beta   90.00
_cell.angle_gamma   90.00
#
_symmetry.space_group_name_H-M   'P 1'
#
loop_
_entity.id
_entity.type
_entity.pdbx_description
1 polymer ?
#
loop_
_entity_poly.entity_id
_entity_poly.type
_entity_poly.pdbx_seq_one_letter_code
_entity_poly.pdbx_strand_id
1 'polypeptide(L)'
;MSSGALAGLAIIHAGLAAAWVGGMAYSLFVVQPKLKRYFGKDQDGREQLTAVIASGNRWKVIGLIAAIALTGAAMLAIDHAHWWIHALKGLLLLIATGIFWYVSWRHWPQRVFATAAELPALQRRLIILATTMLGLAGLAFALGVLAVHL
;
A
#
# COMPACT_ATOMS: atom_id res chain seq x y z
N MET A 1 -20.33 13.18 -19.86
CA MET A 1 -20.06 13.74 -18.51
C MET A 1 -19.57 15.18 -18.66
N SER A 2 -19.94 16.08 -17.76
CA SER A 2 -19.32 17.42 -17.73
C SER A 2 -17.85 17.29 -17.33
N SER A 3 -17.00 18.21 -17.81
CA SER A 3 -15.56 18.25 -17.50
C SER A 3 -15.28 18.25 -15.98
N GLY A 4 -16.16 18.88 -15.19
CA GLY A 4 -16.07 18.91 -13.73
C GLY A 4 -16.26 17.55 -13.05
N ALA A 5 -17.10 16.66 -13.58
CA ALA A 5 -17.33 15.34 -12.99
C ALA A 5 -16.12 14.40 -13.13
N LEU A 6 -15.44 14.46 -14.29
CA LEU A 6 -14.21 13.70 -14.52
C LEU A 6 -13.07 14.21 -13.63
N ALA A 7 -12.94 15.54 -13.50
CA ALA A 7 -11.95 16.16 -12.62
C ALA A 7 -12.16 15.75 -11.15
N GLY A 8 -13.41 15.77 -10.67
CA GLY A 8 -13.74 15.31 -9.32
C GLY A 8 -13.35 13.85 -9.08
N LEU A 9 -13.65 12.96 -10.03
CA LEU A 9 -13.26 11.54 -9.96
C LEU A 9 -11.74 11.37 -9.93
N ALA A 10 -11.00 12.12 -10.77
CA ALA A 10 -9.54 12.08 -10.82
C ALA A 10 -8.92 12.53 -9.49
N ILE A 11 -9.44 13.60 -8.87
CA ILE A 11 -9.00 14.08 -7.56
C ILE A 11 -9.23 13.01 -6.49
N ILE A 12 -10.41 12.38 -6.47
CA ILE A 12 -10.72 11.30 -5.52
C ILE A 12 -9.75 10.14 -5.72
N HIS A 13 -9.58 9.67 -6.96
CA HIS A 13 -8.69 8.55 -7.28
C HIS A 13 -7.24 8.85 -6.85
N ALA A 14 -6.71 10.02 -7.22
CA ALA A 14 -5.37 10.45 -6.86
C ALA A 14 -5.22 10.61 -5.34
N GLY A 15 -6.21 11.18 -4.66
CA GLY A 15 -6.22 11.35 -3.21
C GLY A 15 -6.20 10.01 -2.45
N LEU A 16 -6.98 9.03 -2.90
CA LEU A 16 -6.98 7.68 -2.32
C LEU A 16 -5.61 6.99 -2.50
N ALA A 17 -5.05 7.07 -3.71
CA ALA A 17 -3.73 6.52 -4.00
C ALA A 17 -2.64 7.21 -3.17
N ALA A 18 -2.68 8.54 -3.07
CA ALA A 18 -1.75 9.32 -2.25
C ALA A 18 -1.88 8.98 -0.76
N ALA A 19 -3.09 8.80 -0.24
CA ALA A 19 -3.31 8.38 1.15
C ALA A 19 -2.70 7.00 1.43
N TRP A 20 -2.83 6.06 0.48
CA TRP A 20 -2.24 4.73 0.63
C TRP A 20 -0.70 4.78 0.62
N VAL A 21 -0.11 5.43 -0.39
CA VAL A 21 1.34 5.60 -0.54
C VAL A 21 1.92 6.35 0.65
N GLY A 22 1.30 7.47 1.04
CA GLY A 22 1.70 8.28 2.17
C GLY A 22 1.63 7.53 3.51
N GLY A 23 0.55 6.78 3.75
CA GLY A 23 0.41 5.95 4.94
C GLY A 23 1.49 4.86 5.05
N MET A 24 1.80 4.19 3.93
CA MET A 24 2.89 3.21 3.87
C MET A 24 4.27 3.85 4.11
N ALA A 25 4.55 4.97 3.43
CA ALA A 25 5.81 5.69 3.57
C ALA A 25 6.01 6.21 5.00
N TYR A 26 4.97 6.80 5.60
CA TYR A 26 5.01 7.27 6.98
C TYR A 26 5.27 6.11 7.95
N SER A 27 4.58 4.98 7.78
CA SER A 27 4.81 3.80 8.59
C SER A 27 6.27 3.33 8.49
N LEU A 28 6.78 3.13 7.27
CA LEU A 28 8.11 2.58 7.02
C LEU A 28 9.26 3.49 7.45
N PHE A 29 9.18 4.79 7.14
CA PHE A 29 10.30 5.71 7.33
C PHE A 29 10.22 6.51 8.62
N VAL A 30 9.04 6.59 9.26
CA VAL A 30 8.86 7.37 10.50
C VAL A 30 8.49 6.48 11.67
N VAL A 31 7.43 5.67 11.56
CA VAL A 31 6.92 4.88 12.69
C VAL A 31 7.85 3.73 13.04
N GLN A 32 8.22 2.88 12.07
CA GLN A 32 9.06 1.70 12.32
C GLN A 32 10.43 2.04 12.92
N PRO A 33 11.17 3.07 12.44
CA PRO A 33 12.44 3.46 13.06
C PRO A 33 12.28 4.02 14.47
N LYS A 34 11.21 4.80 14.72
CA LYS A 34 10.90 5.34 16.05
C LYS A 34 10.54 4.22 17.04
N LEU A 35 9.72 3.25 16.62
CA LEU A 35 9.42 2.08 17.45
C LEU A 35 10.68 1.27 17.77
N LYS A 36 11.54 1.03 16.78
CA LYS A 36 12.83 0.34 17.00
C LYS A 36 13.70 1.09 18.02
N ARG A 37 13.76 2.42 17.94
CA ARG A 37 14.52 3.25 18.88
C ARG A 37 13.91 3.27 20.28
N TYR A 38 12.59 3.39 20.39
CA TYR A 38 11.87 3.47 21.66
C TYR A 38 12.01 2.19 22.48
N PHE A 39 11.83 1.02 21.85
CA PHE A 39 11.92 -0.27 22.53
C PHE A 39 13.35 -0.77 22.75
N GLY A 40 14.33 -0.29 21.97
CA GLY A 40 15.74 -0.67 22.15
C GLY A 40 15.96 -2.18 22.06
N LYS A 41 16.33 -2.81 23.18
CA LYS A 41 16.55 -4.26 23.29
C LYS A 41 15.26 -5.06 23.55
N ASP A 42 14.17 -4.42 23.91
CA ASP A 42 12.87 -5.06 24.15
C ASP A 42 12.18 -5.41 22.81
N GLN A 43 12.65 -6.50 22.19
CA GLN A 43 12.10 -6.97 20.93
C GLN A 43 10.66 -7.47 21.08
N ASP A 44 10.34 -8.12 22.20
CA ASP A 44 9.04 -8.75 22.40
C ASP A 44 7.94 -7.70 22.61
N GLY A 45 8.19 -6.66 23.42
CA GLY A 45 7.26 -5.54 23.57
C GLY A 45 7.03 -4.79 22.26
N ARG A 46 8.07 -4.64 21.44
CA ARG A 46 7.95 -4.04 20.10
C ARG A 46 7.07 -4.88 19.17
N GLU A 47 7.23 -6.19 19.17
CA GLU A 47 6.43 -7.11 18.34
C GLU A 47 4.97 -7.13 18.79
N GLN A 48 4.70 -7.14 20.11
CA GLN A 48 3.34 -7.06 20.66
C GLN A 48 2.62 -5.77 20.22
N LEU A 49 3.26 -4.61 20.36
CA LEU A 49 2.66 -3.35 19.91
C LEU A 49 2.45 -3.34 18.38
N THR A 50 3.42 -3.85 17.63
CA THR A 50 3.30 -3.96 16.17
C THR A 50 2.09 -4.84 15.79
N ALA A 51 1.83 -5.90 16.55
CA ALA A 51 0.68 -6.75 16.35
C ALA A 51 -0.65 -6.09 16.65
N VAL A 52 -0.73 -5.30 17.72
CA VAL A 52 -1.91 -4.50 18.01
C VAL A 52 -2.18 -3.51 16.88
N ILE A 53 -1.16 -2.79 16.41
CA ILE A 53 -1.27 -1.82 15.30
C ILE A 53 -1.70 -2.51 14.00
N ALA A 54 -1.15 -3.69 13.70
CA ALA A 54 -1.46 -4.43 12.48
C ALA A 54 -2.84 -5.11 12.52
N SER A 55 -3.34 -5.44 13.72
CA SER A 55 -4.62 -6.11 13.90
C SER A 55 -5.78 -5.28 13.33
N GLY A 56 -6.68 -5.93 12.58
CA GLY A 56 -7.84 -5.27 11.96
C GLY A 56 -7.52 -4.32 10.79
N ASN A 57 -6.29 -3.83 10.67
CA ASN A 57 -5.90 -2.86 9.63
C ASN A 57 -6.11 -3.39 8.21
N ARG A 58 -6.03 -4.72 8.03
CA ARG A 58 -6.17 -5.35 6.71
C ARG A 58 -7.48 -5.02 6.00
N TRP A 59 -8.59 -4.91 6.73
CA TRP A 59 -9.89 -4.60 6.13
C TRP A 59 -9.98 -3.14 5.68
N LYS A 60 -9.36 -2.22 6.42
CA LYS A 60 -9.27 -0.80 6.02
C LYS A 60 -8.47 -0.65 4.73
N VAL A 61 -7.35 -1.36 4.63
CA VAL A 61 -6.49 -1.34 3.43
C VAL A 61 -7.19 -2.01 2.24
N ILE A 62 -7.91 -3.13 2.43
CA ILE A 62 -8.74 -3.73 1.38
C ILE A 62 -9.77 -2.73 0.86
N GLY A 63 -10.50 -2.06 1.76
CA GLY A 63 -11.48 -1.04 1.37
C GLY A 63 -10.85 0.09 0.54
N LEU A 64 -9.66 0.54 0.94
CA LEU A 64 -8.90 1.55 0.20
C LEU A 64 -8.46 1.05 -1.19
N ILE A 65 -7.89 -0.15 -1.29
CA ILE A 65 -7.49 -0.77 -2.56
C ILE A 65 -8.69 -0.93 -3.48
N ALA A 66 -9.82 -1.41 -2.95
CA ALA A 66 -11.06 -1.58 -3.71
C ALA A 66 -11.57 -0.22 -4.23
N ALA A 67 -11.57 0.83 -3.40
CA ALA A 67 -11.94 2.17 -3.84
C ALA A 67 -11.02 2.72 -4.94
N ILE A 68 -9.70 2.51 -4.83
CA ILE A 68 -8.74 2.88 -5.88
C ILE A 68 -9.02 2.12 -7.18
N ALA A 69 -9.27 0.81 -7.09
CA ALA A 69 -9.57 -0.02 -8.26
C ALA A 69 -10.88 0.41 -8.94
N LEU A 70 -11.95 0.63 -8.18
CA LEU A 70 -13.26 1.05 -8.70
C LEU A 70 -13.18 2.43 -9.36
N THR A 71 -12.54 3.40 -8.72
CA THR A 71 -12.36 4.74 -9.29
C THR A 71 -11.46 4.71 -10.53
N GLY A 72 -10.41 3.89 -10.54
CA GLY A 72 -9.55 3.71 -11.71
C GLY A 72 -10.27 3.03 -12.88
N ALA A 73 -11.10 2.03 -12.61
CA ALA A 73 -11.93 1.36 -13.62
C ALA A 73 -12.99 2.30 -14.19
N ALA A 74 -13.64 3.11 -13.35
CA ALA A 74 -14.57 4.15 -13.80
C ALA A 74 -13.88 5.16 -14.72
N MET A 75 -12.67 5.65 -14.37
CA MET A 75 -11.90 6.53 -15.24
C MET A 75 -11.59 5.88 -16.59
N LEU A 76 -11.11 4.62 -16.61
CA LEU A 76 -10.83 3.90 -17.85
C LEU A 76 -12.08 3.69 -18.72
N ALA A 77 -13.26 3.54 -18.12
CA ALA A 77 -14.51 3.38 -18.85
C ALA A 77 -15.00 4.70 -19.48
N ILE A 78 -14.55 5.84 -18.98
CA ILE A 78 -14.95 7.18 -19.46
C ILE A 78 -13.92 7.75 -20.45
N ASP A 79 -12.64 7.54 -20.16
CA ASP A 79 -11.53 8.02 -20.95
C ASP A 79 -10.65 6.85 -21.41
N HIS A 80 -10.55 6.69 -22.72
CA HIS A 80 -9.77 5.64 -23.37
C HIS A 80 -8.45 6.19 -23.95
N ALA A 81 -8.23 7.50 -23.87
CA ALA A 81 -6.94 8.08 -24.23
C ALA A 81 -5.87 7.44 -23.35
N HIS A 82 -4.74 7.06 -23.95
CA HIS A 82 -3.64 6.42 -23.23
C HIS A 82 -4.04 5.19 -22.40
N TRP A 83 -4.98 4.36 -22.89
CA TRP A 83 -5.48 3.14 -22.22
C TRP A 83 -4.36 2.24 -21.64
N TRP A 84 -3.19 2.22 -22.29
CA TRP A 84 -2.03 1.45 -21.84
C TRP A 84 -1.49 1.93 -20.49
N ILE A 85 -1.59 3.21 -20.16
CA ILE A 85 -1.21 3.76 -18.85
C ILE A 85 -2.16 3.24 -17.78
N HIS A 86 -3.46 3.22 -18.06
CA HIS A 86 -4.46 2.65 -17.16
C HIS A 86 -4.23 1.15 -16.95
N ALA A 87 -3.91 0.41 -18.02
CA ALA A 87 -3.57 -1.01 -17.94
C ALA A 87 -2.32 -1.25 -17.09
N LEU A 88 -1.25 -0.46 -17.31
CA LEU A 88 -0.01 -0.54 -16.54
C LEU A 88 -0.24 -0.23 -15.05
N LYS A 89 -0.98 0.85 -14.74
CA LYS A 89 -1.38 1.19 -13.36
C LYS A 89 -2.18 0.07 -12.72
N GLY A 90 -3.13 -0.51 -13.46
CA GLY A 90 -3.91 -1.66 -13.02
C GLY A 90 -3.02 -2.86 -12.67
N LEU A 91 -2.05 -3.19 -13.52
CA LEU A 91 -1.09 -4.26 -13.27
C LEU A 91 -0.24 -4.00 -12.03
N LEU A 92 0.29 -2.78 -11.88
CA LEU A 92 1.06 -2.38 -10.69
C LEU A 92 0.22 -2.50 -9.41
N LEU A 93 -1.04 -2.05 -9.44
CA LEU A 93 -1.97 -2.17 -8.33
C LEU A 93 -2.27 -3.64 -8.00
N LEU A 94 -2.46 -4.49 -9.00
CA LEU A 94 -2.69 -5.93 -8.82
C LEU A 94 -1.49 -6.61 -8.15
N ILE A 95 -0.27 -6.33 -8.61
CA ILE A 95 0.95 -6.88 -7.99
C ILE A 95 1.09 -6.38 -6.55
N ALA A 96 0.91 -5.08 -6.31
CA ALA A 96 0.94 -4.51 -4.96
C ALA A 96 -0.12 -5.15 -4.04
N THR A 97 -1.32 -5.40 -4.57
CA THR A 97 -2.40 -6.09 -3.86
C THR A 97 -2.03 -7.54 -3.54
N GLY A 98 -1.38 -8.25 -4.47
CA GLY A 98 -0.88 -9.60 -4.23
C GLY A 98 0.16 -9.65 -3.12
N ILE A 99 1.09 -8.67 -3.08
CA ILE A 99 2.05 -8.53 -1.99
C ILE A 99 1.33 -8.24 -0.67
N PHE A 100 0.39 -7.29 -0.66
CA PHE A 100 -0.41 -6.97 0.52
C PHE A 100 -1.16 -8.18 1.07
N TRP A 101 -1.79 -8.97 0.18
CA TRP A 101 -2.49 -10.20 0.52
C TRP A 101 -1.54 -11.21 1.16
N TYR A 102 -0.41 -11.48 0.53
CA TYR A 102 0.62 -12.37 1.08
C TYR A 102 1.09 -11.89 2.47
N VAL A 103 1.37 -10.59 2.62
CA VAL A 103 1.79 -10.02 3.90
C VAL A 103 0.72 -10.21 4.96
N SER A 104 -0.54 -9.93 4.63
CA SER A 104 -1.64 -9.89 5.59
C SER A 104 -2.16 -11.27 6.02
N TRP A 105 -2.12 -12.26 5.12
CA TRP A 105 -2.66 -13.61 5.39
C TRP A 105 -1.60 -14.67 5.63
N ARG A 106 -0.37 -14.51 5.11
CA ARG A 106 0.68 -15.53 5.25
C ARG A 106 1.84 -15.06 6.11
N HIS A 107 2.44 -13.92 5.78
CA HIS A 107 3.62 -13.42 6.49
C HIS A 107 3.29 -13.00 7.93
N TRP A 108 2.20 -12.24 8.10
CA TRP A 108 1.83 -11.71 9.40
C TRP A 108 1.48 -12.80 10.42
N PRO A 109 0.62 -13.79 10.11
CA PRO A 109 0.42 -14.93 11.03
C PRO A 109 1.70 -15.70 11.33
N GLN A 110 2.59 -15.88 10.33
CA GLN A 110 3.88 -16.56 10.56
C GLN A 110 4.73 -15.82 11.60
N ARG A 111 4.74 -14.48 11.61
CA ARG A 111 5.49 -13.69 12.61
C ARG A 111 4.96 -13.86 14.02
N VAL A 112 3.65 -13.98 14.20
CA VAL A 112 3.04 -14.14 15.53
C VAL A 112 3.50 -15.42 16.20
N PHE A 113 3.77 -16.47 15.42
CA PHE A 113 4.24 -17.77 15.91
C PHE A 113 5.75 -17.99 15.75
N ALA A 114 6.50 -16.99 15.28
CA ALA A 114 7.92 -17.13 15.01
C ALA A 114 8.74 -17.13 16.29
N THR A 115 9.79 -17.95 16.32
CA THR A 115 10.79 -17.92 17.39
C THR A 115 11.67 -16.67 17.32
N ALA A 116 12.36 -16.35 18.41
CA ALA A 116 13.32 -15.25 18.45
C ALA A 116 14.42 -15.35 17.37
N ALA A 117 14.80 -16.57 16.99
CA ALA A 117 15.79 -16.82 15.95
C ALA A 117 15.26 -16.57 14.53
N GLU A 118 13.96 -16.80 14.28
CA GLU A 118 13.34 -16.63 12.96
C GLU A 118 12.91 -15.18 12.69
N LEU A 119 12.55 -14.43 13.74
CA LEU A 119 12.03 -13.06 13.66
C LEU A 119 12.90 -12.10 12.82
N PRO A 120 14.24 -12.05 12.97
CA PRO A 120 15.07 -11.14 12.19
C PRO A 120 14.96 -11.37 10.67
N ALA A 121 14.87 -12.62 10.24
CA ALA A 121 14.71 -12.96 8.82
C ALA A 121 13.34 -12.52 8.29
N LEU A 122 12.27 -12.74 9.07
CA LEU A 122 10.92 -12.32 8.73
C LEU A 122 10.78 -10.80 8.67
N GLN A 123 11.41 -10.06 9.60
CA GLN A 123 11.45 -8.59 9.60
C GLN A 123 12.14 -8.05 8.34
N ARG A 124 13.32 -8.59 7.96
CA ARG A 124 13.99 -8.19 6.72
C ARG A 124 13.10 -8.43 5.51
N ARG A 125 12.46 -9.61 5.43
CA ARG A 125 11.53 -9.93 4.35
C ARG A 125 10.35 -8.96 4.30
N LEU A 126 9.80 -8.56 5.45
CA LEU A 126 8.72 -7.58 5.49
C LEU A 126 9.17 -6.21 4.98
N ILE A 127 10.36 -5.74 5.36
CA ILE A 127 10.90 -4.46 4.88
C ILE A 127 11.02 -4.48 3.35
N ILE A 128 11.53 -5.57 2.78
CA ILE A 128 11.64 -5.73 1.33
C ILE A 128 10.24 -5.68 0.69
N LEU A 129 9.31 -6.53 1.15
CA LEU A 129 7.95 -6.59 0.61
C LEU A 129 7.21 -5.25 0.71
N ALA A 130 7.30 -4.58 1.85
CA ALA A 130 6.64 -3.30 2.09
C ALA A 130 7.26 -2.18 1.24
N THR A 131 8.58 -2.17 1.06
CA THR A 131 9.26 -1.19 0.20
C THR A 131 8.94 -1.44 -1.27
N THR A 132 8.89 -2.71 -1.72
CA THR A 132 8.45 -3.06 -3.07
C THR A 132 7.01 -2.63 -3.31
N MET A 133 6.10 -2.93 -2.38
CA MET A 133 4.70 -2.52 -2.46
C MET A 133 4.55 -0.99 -2.51
N LEU A 134 5.32 -0.26 -1.70
CA LEU A 134 5.38 1.20 -1.74
C LEU A 134 5.87 1.70 -3.10
N GLY A 135 6.92 1.10 -3.65
CA GLY A 135 7.46 1.46 -4.97
C GLY A 135 6.44 1.24 -6.09
N LEU A 136 5.75 0.10 -6.09
CA LEU A 136 4.71 -0.22 -7.07
C LEU A 136 3.52 0.74 -6.99
N ALA A 137 3.00 0.96 -5.78
CA ALA A 137 1.87 1.87 -5.56
C ALA A 137 2.25 3.33 -5.86
N GLY A 138 3.47 3.74 -5.47
CA GLY A 138 4.02 5.07 -5.75
C GLY A 138 4.21 5.31 -7.24
N LEU A 139 4.72 4.32 -7.98
CA LEU A 139 4.83 4.41 -9.44
C LEU A 139 3.45 4.47 -10.10
N ALA A 140 2.49 3.65 -9.67
CA ALA A 140 1.13 3.70 -10.20
C ALA A 140 0.45 5.07 -9.96
N PHE A 141 0.69 5.66 -8.78
CA PHE A 141 0.25 7.02 -8.46
C PHE A 141 0.91 8.06 -9.36
N ALA A 142 2.25 8.04 -9.48
CA ALA A 142 2.99 8.99 -10.30
C ALA A 142 2.58 8.93 -11.78
N LEU A 143 2.40 7.72 -12.34
CA LEU A 143 1.87 7.53 -13.69
C LEU A 143 0.46 8.12 -13.83
N GLY A 144 -0.38 7.99 -12.80
CA GLY A 144 -1.71 8.58 -12.79
C GLY A 144 -1.70 10.11 -12.83
N VAL A 145 -0.75 10.75 -12.15
CA VAL A 145 -0.58 12.21 -12.19
C VAL A 145 -0.01 12.64 -13.54
N LEU A 146 1.02 11.95 -14.04
CA LEU A 146 1.65 12.27 -15.32
C LEU A 146 0.70 12.10 -16.51
N ALA A 147 -0.23 11.14 -16.45
CA ALA A 147 -1.23 10.92 -17.50
C ALA A 147 -2.12 12.15 -17.76
N VAL A 148 -2.28 13.04 -16.78
CA VAL A 148 -3.06 14.29 -16.94
C VAL A 148 -2.33 15.32 -17.82
N HIS A 149 -1.04 15.12 -18.07
CA HIS A 149 -0.20 16.02 -18.87
C HIS A 149 0.13 15.47 -20.27
N LEU A 150 -0.46 14.32 -20.65
CA LEU A 150 -0.30 13.68 -21.97
C LEU A 150 -1.58 13.88 -22.79
#